data_AF-A0A0R1WJS9-F1
#
_entry.id   AF-A0A0R1WJS9-F1
#
_cell.length_a   1.000
_cell.length_b   1.000
_cell.length_c   1.000
_cell.angle_alpha   90.00
_cell.angle_beta   90.00
_cell.angle_gamma   90.00
#
_symmetry.space_group_name_H-M   'P 1'
#
loop_
_entity.id
_entity.type
_entity.pdbx_description
1 polymer ?
#
loop_
_entity_poly.entity_id
_entity_poly.type
_entity_poly.pdbx_seq_one_letter_code
_entity_poly.pdbx_strand_id
1 'polypeptide(L)'
;MVLANLFPAIKKILNDGMNASIVVVGFALGCTMNFQQIFTGGLSGILLGFVVTFVGGICAILADKLTGGSGVAGAAISSCAGANMATPAALAAVDASYKSVVGTATAQITAAVVITAILTPILTAWIYRHNKQKAAQ
;
A
#
# COMPACT_ATOMS: atom_id res chain seq x y z
N MET A 1 -15.09 -1.12 13.31
CA MET A 1 -16.47 -0.59 13.37
C MET A 1 -17.25 -1.13 14.57
N VAL A 2 -17.32 -2.45 14.79
CA VAL A 2 -18.04 -3.05 15.95
C VAL A 2 -17.57 -2.50 17.31
N LEU A 3 -16.26 -2.49 17.57
CA LEU A 3 -15.71 -2.01 18.85
C LEU A 3 -15.94 -0.51 19.08
N ALA A 4 -15.89 0.29 18.01
CA ALA A 4 -16.13 1.74 18.06
C ALA A 4 -17.63 2.08 18.26
N ASN A 5 -18.54 1.19 17.82
CA ASN A 5 -19.97 1.33 18.05
C ASN A 5 -20.36 0.93 19.48
N LEU A 6 -19.65 -0.02 20.09
CA LEU A 6 -19.89 -0.47 21.47
C LEU A 6 -19.25 0.46 22.52
N PHE A 7 -18.13 1.12 22.20
CA PHE A 7 -17.40 1.97 23.14
C PHE A 7 -17.03 3.33 22.53
N PRO A 8 -17.85 4.38 22.78
CA PRO A 8 -17.60 5.72 22.26
C PRO A 8 -16.27 6.34 22.73
N ALA A 9 -15.81 6.00 23.94
CA ALA A 9 -14.52 6.45 24.45
C ALA A 9 -13.34 5.90 23.63
N ILE A 10 -13.39 4.62 23.26
CA ILE A 10 -12.37 3.98 22.39
C ILE A 10 -12.40 4.63 21.00
N LYS A 11 -13.59 4.91 20.45
CA LYS A 11 -13.72 5.63 19.17
C LYS A 11 -13.03 7.00 19.22
N LYS A 12 -13.22 7.76 20.30
CA LYS A 12 -12.58 9.08 20.45
C LYS A 12 -11.05 8.96 20.51
N ILE A 13 -10.53 8.06 21.33
CA ILE A 13 -9.08 7.82 21.45
C ILE A 13 -8.48 7.42 20.10
N LEU A 14 -9.12 6.49 19.38
CA LEU A 14 -8.64 6.04 18.07
C LEU A 14 -8.67 7.14 17.01
N ASN A 15 -9.72 7.98 16.99
CA ASN A 15 -9.82 9.10 16.07
C ASN A 15 -8.78 10.19 16.36
N ASP A 16 -8.62 10.56 17.63
CA ASP A 16 -7.68 11.61 18.05
C ASP A 16 -6.22 11.17 17.82
N GLY A 17 -5.92 9.88 18.02
CA GLY A 17 -4.60 9.30 17.79
C GLY A 17 -4.24 9.09 16.31
N MET A 18 -5.22 9.03 15.41
CA MET A 18 -5.03 8.62 14.01
C MET A 18 -4.02 9.51 13.27
N ASN A 19 -4.14 10.84 13.38
CA ASN A 19 -3.22 11.76 12.69
C ASN A 19 -1.78 11.60 13.17
N ALA A 20 -1.56 11.48 14.48
CA ALA A 20 -0.23 11.25 15.04
C ALA A 20 0.35 9.92 14.55
N SER A 21 -0.45 8.85 14.54
CA SER A 21 -0.03 7.55 14.02
C SER A 21 0.32 7.59 12.53
N ILE A 22 -0.46 8.30 11.70
CA ILE A 22 -0.16 8.46 10.27
C ILE A 22 1.19 9.14 10.05
N VAL A 23 1.47 10.22 10.80
CA VAL A 23 2.75 10.94 10.69
C VAL A 23 3.93 10.07 11.13
N VAL A 24 3.82 9.38 12.27
CA VAL A 24 4.89 8.52 12.79
C VAL A 24 5.15 7.34 11.85
N VAL A 25 4.11 6.66 11.38
CA VAL A 25 4.25 5.53 10.45
C VAL A 25 4.81 6.00 9.10
N GLY A 26 4.32 7.14 8.58
CA GLY A 26 4.83 7.72 7.35
C GLY A 26 6.31 8.09 7.44
N PHE A 27 6.73 8.71 8.54
CA PHE A 27 8.12 9.04 8.79
C PHE A 27 9.00 7.80 8.94
N ALA A 28 8.58 6.81 9.75
CA ALA A 28 9.30 5.57 9.93
C ALA A 28 9.47 4.79 8.61
N LEU A 29 8.42 4.72 7.79
CA LEU A 29 8.49 4.16 6.43
C LEU A 29 9.48 4.94 5.56
N GLY A 30 9.43 6.27 5.59
CA GLY A 30 10.36 7.13 4.84
C GLY A 30 11.81 6.93 5.24
N CYS A 31 12.13 6.86 6.54
CA CYS A 31 13.49 6.62 7.04
C CYS A 31 14.01 5.22 6.72
N THR A 32 13.13 4.23 6.57
CA THR A 32 13.50 2.86 6.22
C THR A 32 13.76 2.71 4.71
N MET A 33 13.13 3.55 3.88
CA MET A 33 13.28 3.50 2.43
C MET A 33 14.59 4.12 1.97
N ASN A 34 15.36 3.37 1.18
CA ASN A 34 16.56 3.86 0.50
C ASN A 34 16.40 3.66 -1.01
N PHE A 35 16.66 4.71 -1.80
CA PHE A 35 16.63 4.63 -3.27
C PHE A 35 17.60 3.59 -3.83
N GLN A 36 18.66 3.24 -3.10
CA GLN A 36 19.55 2.12 -3.42
C GLN A 36 18.79 0.79 -3.54
N GLN A 37 17.70 0.59 -2.80
CA GLN A 37 16.90 -0.64 -2.88
C GLN A 37 16.19 -0.78 -4.23
N ILE A 38 15.95 0.31 -4.96
CA ILE A 38 15.44 0.24 -6.35
C ILE A 38 16.50 -0.39 -7.26
N PHE A 39 17.78 -0.05 -7.06
CA PHE A 39 18.88 -0.64 -7.82
C PHE A 39 19.09 -2.12 -7.45
N THR A 40 18.97 -2.48 -6.17
CA THR A 40 19.13 -3.86 -5.70
C THR A 40 17.96 -4.76 -6.12
N GLY A 41 16.72 -4.25 -6.06
CA GLY A 41 15.51 -4.96 -6.53
C GLY A 41 15.38 -4.99 -8.05
N GLY A 42 16.13 -4.13 -8.75
CA GLY A 42 16.25 -4.08 -10.19
C GLY A 42 14.94 -3.79 -10.92
N LEU A 43 14.95 -4.03 -12.23
CA LEU A 43 13.79 -3.85 -13.11
C LEU A 43 12.59 -4.70 -12.67
N SER A 44 12.83 -5.88 -12.10
CA SER A 44 11.79 -6.76 -11.56
C SER A 44 10.98 -6.13 -10.43
N GLY A 45 11.62 -5.39 -9.52
CA GLY A 45 10.91 -4.71 -8.43
C GLY A 45 10.07 -3.54 -8.93
N ILE A 46 10.56 -2.81 -9.93
CA ILE A 46 9.80 -1.73 -10.57
C ILE A 46 8.57 -2.30 -11.27
N LEU A 47 8.75 -3.31 -12.12
CA LEU A 47 7.64 -3.98 -12.80
C LEU A 47 6.62 -4.54 -11.79
N LEU A 48 7.08 -5.14 -10.70
CA LEU A 48 6.20 -5.62 -9.63
C LEU A 48 5.40 -4.48 -9.00
N GLY A 49 6.02 -3.33 -8.71
CA GLY A 49 5.33 -2.15 -8.21
C GLY A 49 4.24 -1.65 -9.17
N PHE A 50 4.53 -1.60 -10.47
CA PHE A 50 3.54 -1.25 -11.49
C PHE A 50 2.39 -2.27 -11.54
N VAL A 51 2.69 -3.57 -11.54
CA VAL A 51 1.67 -4.61 -11.55
C VAL A 51 0.76 -4.49 -10.32
N VAL A 52 1.32 -4.25 -9.13
CA VAL A 52 0.54 -4.07 -7.90
C VAL A 52 -0.36 -2.84 -7.99
N THR A 53 0.17 -1.68 -8.40
CA THR A 53 -0.64 -0.45 -8.47
C THR A 53 -1.68 -0.48 -9.58
N PHE A 54 -1.37 -1.04 -10.75
CA PHE A 54 -2.32 -1.07 -11.87
C PHE A 54 -3.26 -2.26 -11.79
N VAL A 55 -2.76 -3.50 -11.71
CA VAL A 55 -3.61 -4.70 -11.69
C VAL A 55 -4.34 -4.79 -10.34
N GLY A 56 -3.60 -4.71 -9.24
CA GLY A 56 -4.18 -4.71 -7.89
C GLY A 56 -5.08 -3.50 -7.66
N GLY A 57 -4.67 -2.32 -8.14
CA GLY A 57 -5.48 -1.11 -8.05
C GLY A 57 -6.77 -1.18 -8.87
N ILE A 58 -6.75 -1.70 -10.10
CA ILE A 58 -7.99 -1.88 -10.89
C ILE A 58 -8.96 -2.79 -10.14
N CYS A 59 -8.50 -3.93 -9.61
CA CYS A 59 -9.34 -4.81 -8.80
C CYS A 59 -9.92 -4.08 -7.57
N ALA A 60 -9.10 -3.32 -6.85
CA ALA A 60 -9.52 -2.56 -5.67
C ALA A 60 -10.51 -1.43 -6.01
N ILE A 61 -10.28 -0.71 -7.11
CA ILE A 61 -11.18 0.36 -7.61
C ILE A 61 -12.51 -0.23 -8.04
N LEU A 62 -12.51 -1.36 -8.75
CA LEU A 62 -13.72 -2.05 -9.15
C LEU A 62 -14.49 -2.57 -7.94
N ALA A 63 -13.80 -3.18 -6.97
CA ALA A 63 -14.41 -3.63 -5.73
C ALA A 63 -15.06 -2.45 -4.96
N ASP A 64 -14.33 -1.34 -4.82
CA ASP A 64 -14.85 -0.12 -4.16
C ASP A 64 -16.11 0.40 -4.87
N LYS A 65 -16.10 0.47 -6.21
CA LYS A 65 -17.27 0.86 -7.01
C LYS A 65 -18.44 -0.10 -6.88
N LEU A 66 -18.18 -1.42 -6.87
CA LEU A 66 -19.22 -2.45 -6.70
C LEU A 66 -19.86 -2.37 -5.31
N THR A 67 -19.11 -1.95 -4.29
CA THR A 67 -19.63 -1.72 -2.94
C THR A 67 -20.32 -0.36 -2.77
N GLY A 68 -20.49 0.42 -3.84
CA GLY A 68 -21.17 1.73 -3.84
C GLY A 68 -20.23 2.92 -3.58
N GLY A 69 -18.92 2.70 -3.55
CA GLY A 69 -17.90 3.74 -3.44
C GLY A 69 -17.60 4.45 -4.78
N SER A 70 -16.81 5.52 -4.71
CA SER A 70 -16.43 6.29 -5.91
C SER A 70 -15.24 5.68 -6.68
N GLY A 71 -14.58 4.66 -6.13
CA GLY A 71 -13.33 4.10 -6.65
C GLY A 71 -12.09 4.83 -6.14
N VAL A 72 -12.23 5.96 -5.43
CA VAL A 72 -11.09 6.72 -4.87
C VAL A 72 -10.49 5.99 -3.68
N ALA A 73 -11.31 5.35 -2.84
CA ALA A 73 -10.80 4.57 -1.72
C ALA A 73 -10.08 3.32 -2.23
N GLY A 74 -10.63 2.66 -3.25
CA GLY A 74 -9.98 1.55 -3.95
C GLY A 74 -8.62 1.94 -4.57
N ALA A 75 -8.52 3.15 -5.13
CA ALA A 75 -7.26 3.68 -5.63
C ALA A 75 -6.26 3.97 -4.50
N ALA A 76 -6.72 4.52 -3.37
CA ALA A 76 -5.87 4.86 -2.24
C ALA A 76 -5.24 3.63 -1.57
N ILE A 77 -5.92 2.48 -1.60
CA ILE A 77 -5.41 1.23 -1.02
C ILE A 77 -4.52 0.42 -1.98
N SER A 78 -4.33 0.88 -3.23
CA SER A 78 -3.57 0.18 -4.28
C SER A 78 -2.04 0.28 -4.13
N SER A 79 -1.55 0.20 -2.89
CA SER A 79 -0.14 0.28 -2.55
C SER A 79 0.37 -1.03 -1.96
N CYS A 80 1.64 -1.33 -2.18
CA CYS A 80 2.34 -2.38 -1.45
C CYS A 80 2.70 -1.86 -0.05
N ALA A 81 2.27 -2.54 1.01
CA ALA A 81 2.59 -2.17 2.38
C ALA A 81 4.03 -2.58 2.74
N GLY A 82 4.72 -1.79 3.57
CA GLY A 82 6.06 -2.12 4.04
C GLY A 82 6.14 -3.46 4.80
N ALA A 83 5.04 -3.89 5.42
CA ALA A 83 4.94 -5.19 6.08
C ALA A 83 5.18 -6.38 5.12
N ASN A 84 4.97 -6.20 3.82
CA ASN A 84 5.16 -7.25 2.83
C ASN A 84 6.63 -7.69 2.70
N MET A 85 7.59 -6.85 3.13
CA MET A 85 9.01 -7.20 3.16
C MET A 85 9.33 -8.34 4.14
N ALA A 86 8.48 -8.57 5.15
CA ALA A 86 8.65 -9.66 6.12
C ALA A 86 8.11 -11.02 5.60
N THR A 87 7.28 -11.02 4.57
CA THR A 87 6.62 -12.23 4.03
C THR A 87 7.61 -13.29 3.52
N PRO A 88 8.69 -12.95 2.78
CA PRO A 88 9.65 -13.96 2.31
C PRO A 88 10.36 -14.67 3.46
N ALA A 89 10.71 -13.94 4.52
CA ALA A 89 11.34 -14.51 5.71
C ALA A 89 10.37 -15.45 6.47
N ALA A 90 9.10 -15.05 6.58
CA ALA A 90 8.06 -15.91 7.16
C ALA A 90 7.87 -17.21 6.35
N LEU A 91 7.88 -17.12 5.02
CA LEU A 91 7.75 -18.30 4.15
C LEU A 91 8.95 -19.24 4.27
N ALA A 92 10.17 -18.69 4.34
CA ALA A 92 11.38 -19.48 4.51
C ALA A 92 11.52 -20.14 5.89
N ALA A 93 10.78 -19.64 6.90
CA ALA A 93 10.68 -20.29 8.20
C ALA A 93 9.80 -21.55 8.16
N VAL A 94 8.84 -21.61 7.23
CA VAL A 94 7.96 -22.78 7.02
C VAL A 94 8.60 -23.79 6.06
N ASP A 95 9.26 -23.33 5.00
CA ASP A 95 9.94 -24.18 4.02
C ASP A 95 11.34 -23.63 3.69
N ALA A 96 12.36 -24.41 4.04
CA ALA A 96 13.77 -24.04 3.88
C ALA A 96 14.20 -23.91 2.40
N SER A 97 13.44 -24.46 1.45
CA SER A 97 13.72 -24.36 0.01
C SER A 97 13.69 -22.92 -0.48
N TYR A 98 12.93 -22.04 0.19
CA TYR A 98 12.83 -20.62 -0.16
C TYR A 98 13.98 -19.76 0.37
N LYS A 99 14.88 -20.29 1.21
CA LYS A 99 15.98 -19.51 1.81
C LYS A 99 16.87 -18.82 0.77
N SER A 100 17.09 -19.45 -0.37
CA SER A 100 17.89 -18.89 -1.47
C SER A 100 17.24 -17.69 -2.15
N VAL A 101 15.91 -17.60 -2.15
CA VAL A 101 15.16 -16.53 -2.82
C VAL A 101 14.74 -15.39 -1.90
N VAL A 102 14.84 -15.56 -0.57
CA VAL A 102 14.46 -14.53 0.41
C VAL A 102 15.13 -13.19 0.12
N GLY A 103 16.45 -13.19 -0.08
CA GLY A 103 17.19 -11.94 -0.28
C GLY A 103 16.70 -11.15 -1.50
N THR A 104 16.55 -11.84 -2.64
CA THR A 104 16.07 -11.24 -3.89
C THR A 104 14.61 -10.82 -3.79
N ALA A 105 13.74 -11.66 -3.21
CA ALA A 105 12.32 -11.37 -3.05
C ALA A 105 12.09 -10.17 -2.13
N THR A 106 12.82 -10.08 -1.02
CA THR A 106 12.76 -8.92 -0.12
C THR A 106 13.19 -7.65 -0.85
N ALA A 107 14.31 -7.67 -1.57
CA ALA A 107 14.78 -6.50 -2.34
C ALA A 107 13.77 -6.05 -3.41
N GLN A 108 13.16 -7.00 -4.13
CA GLN A 108 12.12 -6.72 -5.13
C GLN A 108 10.87 -6.12 -4.50
N ILE A 109 10.42 -6.66 -3.37
CA ILE A 109 9.26 -6.13 -2.64
C ILE A 109 9.57 -4.73 -2.14
N THR A 110 10.74 -4.47 -1.55
CA THR A 110 11.08 -3.12 -1.10
C THR A 110 11.09 -2.11 -2.25
N ALA A 111 11.68 -2.47 -3.39
CA ALA A 111 11.63 -1.65 -4.59
C ALA A 111 10.19 -1.37 -5.04
N ALA A 112 9.33 -2.40 -5.03
CA ALA A 112 7.91 -2.24 -5.33
C ALA A 112 7.20 -1.27 -4.36
N VAL A 113 7.45 -1.36 -3.05
CA VAL A 113 6.87 -0.45 -2.03
C VAL A 113 7.29 1.01 -2.31
N VAL A 114 8.55 1.27 -2.68
CA VAL A 114 9.00 2.64 -3.02
C VAL A 114 8.27 3.17 -4.26
N ILE A 115 8.14 2.33 -5.30
CA ILE A 115 7.45 2.69 -6.54
C ILE A 115 5.95 2.92 -6.29
N THR A 116 5.29 2.06 -5.51
CA THR A 116 3.87 2.23 -5.19
C THR A 116 3.63 3.42 -4.26
N ALA A 117 4.57 3.77 -3.37
CA ALA A 117 4.45 4.97 -2.53
C ALA A 117 4.37 6.27 -3.35
N ILE A 118 4.97 6.29 -4.55
CA ILE A 118 4.91 7.42 -5.48
C ILE A 118 3.66 7.30 -6.38
N LEU A 119 3.40 6.13 -6.95
CA LEU A 119 2.31 5.94 -7.93
C LEU A 119 0.91 6.00 -7.29
N THR A 120 0.72 5.46 -6.10
CA THR A 120 -0.59 5.38 -5.43
C THR A 120 -1.23 6.75 -5.19
N PRO A 121 -0.55 7.77 -4.62
CA PRO A 121 -1.15 9.10 -4.45
C PRO A 121 -1.45 9.77 -5.79
N ILE A 122 -0.61 9.56 -6.82
CA ILE A 122 -0.84 10.08 -8.18
C ILE A 122 -2.12 9.46 -8.76
N LEU A 123 -2.25 8.13 -8.69
CA LEU A 123 -3.42 7.39 -9.18
C LEU A 123 -4.70 7.82 -8.43
N THR A 124 -4.61 7.95 -7.11
CA THR A 124 -5.72 8.39 -6.26
C THR A 124 -6.17 9.81 -6.61
N ALA A 125 -5.21 10.74 -6.77
CA ALA A 125 -5.50 12.12 -7.16
C ALA A 125 -6.12 12.20 -8.55
N TRP A 126 -5.67 11.36 -9.49
CA TRP A 126 -6.22 11.30 -10.85
C TRP A 126 -7.68 10.82 -10.85
N ILE A 127 -8.00 9.74 -10.13
CA ILE A 127 -9.36 9.21 -10.03
C ILE A 127 -10.28 10.19 -9.30
N TYR A 128 -9.79 10.84 -8.24
CA TYR A 128 -10.53 11.88 -7.53
C TYR A 128 -10.89 13.06 -8.46
N ARG A 129 -9.93 13.56 -9.24
CA ARG A 129 -10.16 14.64 -10.21
C ARG A 129 -11.15 14.23 -11.31
N HIS A 130 -10.99 13.01 -11.83
CA HIS A 130 -11.89 12.49 -12.87
C HIS A 130 -13.34 12.34 -12.38
N ASN A 131 -13.52 11.85 -11.14
CA ASN A 131 -14.84 11.75 -10.53
C ASN A 131 -15.47 13.13 -10.25
N LYS A 132 -14.67 14.11 -9.83
CA LYS A 132 -15.15 15.48 -9.60
C LYS A 132 -15.59 16.17 -10.89
N GLN A 133 -14.91 15.90 -12.02
CA GLN A 133 -15.31 16.39 -13.34
C GLN A 133 -16.63 15.76 -13.81
N LYS A 134 -16.82 14.45 -13.60
CA LYS A 134 -18.07 13.75 -13.91
C LYS A 134 -19.27 14.21 -13.08
N ALA A 135 -19.04 14.66 -11.85
CA ALA A 135 -20.11 15.20 -11.00
C ALA A 135 -20.48 16.66 -11.35
N ALA A 136 -19.65 17.34 -12.16
CA ALA A 136 -19.87 18.72 -12.60
C ALA A 136 -20.44 18.82 -14.04
N GLN A 137 -20.60 17.68 -14.72
CA GLN A 137 -21.32 17.53 -15.99
C GLN A 137 -22.69 16.92 -15.73
#